data_AF-B5G6H0-F1
#
_entry.id   AF-B5G6H0-F1
#
_cell.length_a   1.000
_cell.length_b   1.000
_cell.length_c   1.000
_cell.angle_alpha   90.00
_cell.angle_beta   90.00
_cell.angle_gamma   90.00
#
_symmetry.space_group_name_H-M   'P 1'
#
loop_
_entity.id
_entity.type
_entity.pdbx_description
1 polymer ?
#
loop_
_entity_poly.entity_id
_entity_poly.type
_entity_poly.pdbx_seq_one_letter_code
_entity_poly.pdbx_strand_id
1 'polypeptide(L)' 'MSSGGLLLLLGLLTLWEVLTPVSSKDRPKKLGLCPPRPQKPCVKECKNDWSCPGQQKCCNYGCIDECRDPIFVN' A
#
# COMPACT_ATOMS: atom_id res chain seq x y z
N MET A 1 -11.97 10.39 -46.74
CA MET A 1 -11.18 10.66 -45.52
C MET A 1 -11.90 9.98 -44.36
N SER A 2 -11.46 8.80 -43.92
CA SER A 2 -12.12 7.98 -42.88
C SER A 2 -11.13 7.65 -41.77
N SER A 3 -10.64 8.68 -41.06
CA SER A 3 -9.62 8.52 -40.01
C SER A 3 -10.16 8.71 -38.58
N GLY A 4 -11.40 9.21 -38.41
CA GLY A 4 -11.93 9.57 -37.09
C GLY A 4 -12.08 8.39 -36.12
N GLY A 5 -12.52 7.23 -36.60
CA GLY A 5 -12.70 6.03 -35.75
C GLY A 5 -11.37 5.50 -35.20
N LEU A 6 -10.29 5.60 -35.98
CA LEU A 6 -8.96 5.16 -35.54
C LEU A 6 -8.43 6.05 -34.41
N LEU A 7 -8.67 7.36 -34.49
CA LEU A 7 -8.28 8.31 -33.44
C LEU A 7 -9.03 8.06 -32.13
N LEU A 8 -10.32 7.72 -32.18
CA LEU A 8 -11.10 7.38 -30.98
C LEU A 8 -10.61 6.10 -30.31
N LEU A 9 -10.30 5.06 -31.09
CA LEU A 9 -9.75 3.81 -30.56
C LEU A 9 -8.38 4.01 -29.92
N LEU A 10 -7.49 4.78 -30.57
CA LEU A 10 -6.19 5.15 -29.99
C LEU A 10 -6.37 5.97 -28.69
N GLY A 11 -7.30 6.92 -28.67
CA GLY A 11 -7.63 7.69 -27.47
C GLY A 11 -8.12 6.80 -26.31
N LEU A 12 -9.03 5.88 -26.59
CA LEU A 12 -9.56 4.94 -25.58
C LEU A 12 -8.48 3.99 -25.06
N LEU A 13 -7.58 3.50 -25.92
CA LEU A 13 -6.45 2.65 -25.51
C LEU A 13 -5.49 3.42 -24.58
N THR A 14 -5.15 4.67 -24.91
CA THR A 14 -4.29 5.49 -24.03
C THR A 14 -4.95 5.83 -22.70
N LEU A 15 -6.29 6.01 -22.69
CA LEU A 15 -7.03 6.29 -21.47
C LEU A 15 -7.08 5.08 -20.52
N TRP A 16 -7.20 3.86 -21.06
CA TRP A 16 -7.09 2.64 -20.27
C TRP A 16 -5.75 2.60 -19.52
N GLU A 17 -4.63 2.82 -20.21
CA GLU A 17 -3.29 2.75 -19.61
C GLU A 17 -3.15 3.72 -18.41
N VAL A 18 -3.66 4.95 -18.56
CA VAL A 18 -3.66 5.96 -17.48
C VAL A 18 -4.60 5.60 -16.33
N LEU A 19 -5.71 4.93 -16.63
CA LEU A 19 -6.68 4.50 -15.64
C LEU A 19 -6.33 3.17 -14.97
N THR A 20 -5.32 2.43 -15.45
CA THR A 20 -4.87 1.25 -14.71
C THR A 20 -4.45 1.70 -13.32
N PRO A 21 -5.17 1.30 -12.25
CA PRO A 21 -4.77 1.68 -10.91
C PRO A 21 -3.41 1.05 -10.68
N VAL A 22 -2.39 1.89 -10.47
CA VAL A 22 -1.03 1.47 -10.11
C VAL A 22 -1.19 0.36 -9.08
N SER A 23 -0.82 -0.85 -9.52
CA SER A 23 -1.04 -2.09 -8.80
C SER A 23 -0.67 -1.87 -7.33
N SER A 24 -1.63 -2.16 -6.44
CA SER A 24 -1.70 -1.91 -4.98
C SER A 24 -0.54 -2.45 -4.11
N LYS A 25 0.62 -2.72 -4.69
CA LYS A 25 1.82 -3.24 -4.01
C LYS A 25 2.56 -2.17 -3.23
N ASP A 26 2.49 -0.90 -3.64
CA ASP A 26 3.13 0.21 -2.95
C ASP A 26 2.09 1.19 -2.39
N ARG A 27 1.19 0.67 -1.53
CA ARG A 27 0.36 1.59 -0.77
C ARG A 27 1.28 2.40 0.16
N PRO A 28 1.11 3.74 0.24
CA PRO A 28 2.01 4.58 1.02
C PRO A 28 2.04 4.10 2.48
N LYS A 29 3.23 4.00 3.07
CA LYS A 29 3.35 3.65 4.49
C LYS A 29 2.67 4.73 5.34
N LYS A 30 2.00 4.33 6.43
CA LYS A 30 1.45 5.27 7.42
C LYS A 30 2.60 6.01 8.12
N LEU A 31 2.34 7.22 8.59
CA LEU A 31 3.32 8.06 9.28
C LEU A 31 3.75 7.45 10.62
N GLY A 32 4.93 7.88 11.10
CA GLY A 32 5.52 7.44 12.36
C GLY A 32 6.38 6.18 12.26
N LEU A 33 7.03 5.84 13.37
CA LEU A 33 7.96 4.73 13.50
C LEU A 33 7.29 3.56 14.24
N CYS A 34 7.76 2.35 13.97
CA CYS A 34 7.37 1.18 14.77
C CYS A 34 8.01 1.27 16.16
N PRO A 35 7.28 0.92 17.23
CA PRO A 35 7.85 0.85 18.57
C PRO A 35 8.92 -0.25 18.68
N PRO A 36 9.69 -0.29 19.78
CA PRO A 36 10.63 -1.38 20.01
C PRO A 36 9.96 -2.77 19.97
N ARG A 37 10.73 -3.77 19.53
CA ARG A 37 10.29 -5.16 19.32
C ARG A 37 9.67 -5.78 20.57
N PRO A 38 8.53 -6.49 20.47
CA PRO A 38 8.00 -7.29 21.56
C PRO A 38 8.80 -8.58 21.79
N GLN A 39 8.85 -9.06 23.03
CA GLN A 39 9.32 -10.40 23.37
C GLN A 39 8.14 -11.38 23.32
N LYS A 40 7.77 -11.82 22.12
CA LYS A 40 6.65 -12.72 21.86
C LYS A 40 7.03 -13.85 20.89
N PRO A 41 6.26 -14.96 20.84
CA PRO A 41 6.35 -15.94 19.77
C PRO A 41 6.08 -15.32 18.39
N CYS A 42 6.47 -16.02 17.33
CA CYS A 42 6.20 -15.61 15.95
C CYS A 42 4.69 -15.52 15.68
N VAL A 43 4.25 -14.43 15.03
CA VAL A 43 2.86 -14.19 14.64
C VAL A 43 2.81 -13.37 13.34
N LYS A 44 1.78 -13.58 12.51
CA LYS A 44 1.58 -12.85 11.24
C LYS A 44 0.16 -12.27 11.20
N GLU A 45 -0.04 -11.10 11.81
CA GLU A 45 -1.34 -10.45 11.93
C GLU A 45 -1.69 -9.56 10.72
N CYS A 46 -0.68 -9.02 10.05
CA CYS A 46 -0.86 -8.00 9.01
C CYS A 46 0.14 -8.18 7.86
N LYS A 47 -0.19 -7.65 6.67
CA LYS A 47 0.69 -7.68 5.49
C LYS A 47 1.33 -6.32 5.18
N ASN A 48 0.64 -5.24 5.52
CA ASN A 48 1.08 -3.86 5.34
C ASN A 48 0.31 -2.94 6.29
N ASP A 49 0.72 -1.68 6.38
CA ASP A 49 0.09 -0.68 7.27
C ASP A 49 -1.43 -0.57 7.06
N TRP A 50 -1.92 -0.74 5.83
CA TRP A 50 -3.35 -0.67 5.49
C TRP A 50 -4.15 -1.91 5.85
N SER A 51 -3.48 -2.97 6.33
CA SER A 51 -4.13 -4.12 6.96
C SER A 51 -4.50 -3.83 8.42
N CYS A 52 -3.89 -2.80 9.03
CA CYS A 52 -4.10 -2.44 10.43
C CYS A 52 -5.15 -1.34 10.59
N PRO A 53 -5.95 -1.34 11.67
CA PRO A 53 -6.98 -0.36 11.90
C PRO A 53 -6.41 1.04 12.17
N GLY A 54 -7.16 2.07 11.78
CA GLY A 54 -6.81 3.47 12.09
C GLY A 54 -5.40 3.86 11.65
N GLN A 55 -4.61 4.41 12.57
CA GLN A 55 -3.23 4.87 12.32
C GLN A 55 -2.17 3.80 12.61
N GLN A 56 -2.57 2.59 13.00
CA GLN A 56 -1.62 1.53 13.34
C GLN A 56 -0.79 1.09 12.15
N LYS A 57 0.50 0.84 12.39
CA LYS A 57 1.45 0.35 11.40
C LYS A 57 1.57 -1.18 11.50
N CYS A 58 1.85 -1.82 10.38
CA CYS A 58 2.21 -3.24 10.35
C CYS A 58 3.73 -3.35 10.54
N CYS A 59 4.13 -3.66 11.76
CA CYS A 59 5.52 -3.63 12.15
C CYS A 59 6.14 -5.02 12.06
N ASN A 60 7.23 -5.13 11.27
CA ASN A 60 8.02 -6.34 11.18
C ASN A 60 9.12 -6.37 12.23
N TYR A 61 9.17 -7.44 13.03
CA TYR A 61 10.22 -7.69 14.00
C TYR A 61 10.85 -9.07 13.76
N GLY A 62 11.20 -9.37 12.51
CA GLY A 62 11.65 -10.69 12.07
C GLY A 62 10.46 -11.60 11.74
N CYS A 63 10.24 -12.65 12.53
CA CYS A 63 9.12 -13.58 12.28
C CYS A 63 7.75 -13.01 12.70
N ILE A 64 7.72 -11.89 13.43
CA ILE A 64 6.52 -11.20 13.87
C ILE A 64 6.16 -10.11 12.87
N ASP A 65 4.91 -10.12 12.38
CA ASP A 65 4.24 -8.97 11.77
C ASP A 65 2.99 -8.67 12.59
N GLU A 66 2.91 -7.50 13.21
CA GLU A 66 1.80 -7.14 14.10
C GLU A 66 1.40 -5.67 13.96
N CYS A 67 0.12 -5.38 14.24
CA CYS A 67 -0.39 -4.01 14.23
C CYS A 67 0.02 -3.30 15.53
N ARG A 68 0.66 -2.14 15.40
CA ARG A 68 1.16 -1.33 16.53
C ARG A 68 0.87 0.14 16.33
N ASP A 69 0.63 0.84 17.44
CA ASP A 69 0.51 2.30 17.42
C ASP A 69 1.87 2.93 17.09
N PRO A 70 1.91 3.91 16.17
CA PRO A 70 3.16 4.54 15.75
C PRO A 70 3.76 5.45 16.85
N ILE A 71 5.09 5.51 16.91
CA ILE A 71 5.82 6.54 17.66
C ILE A 71 6.11 7.70 16.71
N PHE A 72 5.70 8.92 17.10
CA PHE A 72 6.05 10.14 16.39
C PHE A 72 7.19 10.85 17.12
N VAL A 73 8.26 11.13 16.39
CA VAL A 73 9.39 11.93 16.89
C VAL A 73 9.13 13.37 16.49
N ASN A 74 9.06 14.27 17.48
CA ASN A 74 9.08 15.71 17.28
C ASN A 74 10.50 16.17 16.92
#